data_AF-A0A0K3BLV0-F1
#
_entry.id   AF-A0A0K3BLV0-F1
#
_cell.length_a   1.000
_cell.length_b   1.000
_cell.length_c   1.000
_cell.angle_alpha   90.00
_cell.angle_beta   90.00
_cell.angle_gamma   90.00
#
_symmetry.space_group_name_H-M   'P 1'
#
loop_
_entity.id
_entity.type
_entity.pdbx_description
1 polymer ?
#
loop_
_entity_poly.entity_id
_entity_poly.type
_entity_poly.pdbx_seq_one_letter_code
_entity_poly.pdbx_strand_id
1 'polypeptide(L)'
;MNSRTTTGRGPARVVKAAIIAVAVLLVTAGGLWLYLGERGAGQTATTLGDTQNPDRVDIEVWVQKVDAATQELAAQVFVHPMGQLVDESGLPKQDFTVSALATKGDTLSFKAGKTVSAADIKVPLSEGTITDYPFDRYKATFGFDATAGKEPLPVSVTLANIDSFFKIKPSEVGGDGNVVTFTATANRSTGTTLFAVFVMVLMWGLSVAAVLAAWFTTHGRRGLLWPAVGLMATLLFALVPLRNAVPGAPPIGSVIDFCAFFIVECVIAISLISTVLLGYRVEGSKEVEAEAEQPTTPEPQQGPPTLHGFSPPHSPPYGLPAQPAAVGQTMPGHYPQNLPHRVDPARADPSRADLSRVDPAWGDPSPTERMPPR
;
A
#
# COMPACT_ATOMS: atom_id res chain seq x y z
N MET A 1 9.34 58.78 23.97
CA MET A 1 7.94 58.38 23.68
C MET A 1 7.94 57.64 22.35
N ASN A 2 7.39 56.42 22.28
CA ASN A 2 7.01 55.70 21.05
C ASN A 2 6.48 54.30 21.43
N SER A 3 5.16 54.14 21.51
CA SER A 3 4.49 52.89 21.85
C SER A 3 4.39 51.97 20.62
N ARG A 4 4.90 50.74 20.71
CA ARG A 4 4.64 49.70 19.70
C ARG A 4 3.21 49.19 19.88
N THR A 5 2.30 49.60 18.99
CA THR A 5 0.94 49.04 18.92
C THR A 5 0.99 47.62 18.34
N THR A 6 0.74 46.62 19.19
CA THR A 6 0.70 45.20 18.80
C THR A 6 -0.64 44.86 18.14
N THR A 7 -0.72 45.02 16.82
CA THR A 7 -1.95 44.80 16.04
C THR A 7 -2.50 43.38 16.24
N GLY A 8 -3.71 43.27 16.80
CA GLY A 8 -4.24 42.03 17.34
C GLY A 8 -4.53 40.94 16.31
N ARG A 9 -3.62 39.96 16.16
CA ARG A 9 -3.79 38.75 15.33
C ARG A 9 -4.61 37.62 16.01
N GLY A 10 -5.41 37.95 17.03
CA GLY A 10 -6.10 37.00 17.91
C GLY A 10 -7.28 36.25 17.30
N PRO A 11 -8.47 36.87 17.19
CA PRO A 11 -9.74 36.14 17.05
C PRO A 11 -9.82 35.30 15.77
N ALA A 12 -9.45 35.85 14.62
CA ALA A 12 -9.52 35.12 13.34
C ALA A 12 -8.58 33.91 13.26
N ARG A 13 -7.49 33.87 14.07
CA ARG A 13 -6.63 32.68 14.18
C ARG A 13 -7.23 31.64 15.11
N VAL A 14 -7.77 32.05 16.25
CA VAL A 14 -8.47 31.16 17.20
C VAL A 14 -9.69 30.51 16.55
N VAL A 15 -10.51 31.28 15.82
CA VAL A 15 -11.67 30.76 15.08
C VAL A 15 -11.25 29.75 14.01
N LYS A 16 -10.19 30.01 13.23
CA LYS A 16 -9.69 29.04 12.24
C LYS A 16 -9.14 27.77 12.90
N ALA A 17 -8.41 27.89 14.01
CA ALA A 17 -7.93 26.74 14.77
C ALA A 17 -9.09 25.92 15.35
N ALA A 18 -10.13 26.57 15.88
CA ALA A 18 -11.33 25.92 16.39
C ALA A 18 -12.11 25.19 15.28
N ILE A 19 -12.28 25.80 14.10
CA ILE A 19 -12.91 25.14 12.94
C ILE A 19 -12.12 23.90 12.51
N ILE A 20 -10.79 23.97 12.43
CA ILE A 20 -9.93 22.83 12.09
C ILE A 20 -10.04 21.73 13.18
N ALA A 21 -10.00 22.10 14.46
CA ALA A 21 -10.12 21.15 15.56
C ALA A 21 -11.50 20.45 15.57
N VAL A 22 -12.58 21.19 15.35
CA VAL A 22 -13.94 20.63 15.23
C VAL A 22 -14.05 19.74 13.99
N ALA A 23 -13.50 20.13 12.84
CA ALA A 23 -13.50 19.30 11.64
C ALA A 23 -12.75 17.97 11.85
N VAL A 24 -11.56 18.01 12.47
CA VAL A 24 -10.80 16.80 12.85
C VAL A 24 -11.61 15.93 13.83
N LEU A 25 -12.19 16.53 14.87
CA LEU A 25 -12.98 15.79 15.87
C LEU A 25 -14.22 15.14 15.26
N LEU A 26 -14.92 15.83 14.35
CA LEU A 26 -16.06 15.28 13.60
C LEU A 26 -15.64 14.14 12.65
N VAL A 27 -14.50 14.25 11.97
CA VAL A 27 -13.97 13.16 11.12
C VAL A 27 -13.60 11.95 11.98
N THR A 28 -12.93 12.14 13.12
CA THR A 28 -12.59 11.06 14.06
C THR A 28 -13.84 10.40 14.65
N ALA A 29 -14.83 11.19 15.09
CA ALA A 29 -16.08 10.68 15.65
C ALA A 29 -16.92 9.95 14.59
N GLY A 30 -17.00 10.46 13.36
CA GLY A 30 -17.66 9.81 12.23
C GLY A 30 -17.00 8.49 11.85
N GLY A 31 -15.66 8.46 11.77
CA GLY A 31 -14.89 7.23 11.54
C GLY A 31 -15.10 6.17 12.62
N LEU A 32 -15.11 6.58 13.90
CA LEU A 32 -15.38 5.69 15.03
C LEU A 32 -16.83 5.18 15.02
N TRP A 33 -17.81 6.02 14.69
CA TRP A 33 -19.21 5.62 14.55
C TRP A 33 -19.42 4.61 13.42
N LEU A 34 -18.79 4.83 12.26
CA LEU A 34 -18.80 3.88 11.15
C LEU A 34 -18.16 2.53 11.53
N TYR A 35 -17.01 2.56 12.21
CA TYR A 35 -16.36 1.34 12.73
C TYR A 35 -17.25 0.57 13.73
N LEU A 36 -17.93 1.26 14.65
CA LEU A 36 -18.83 0.63 15.62
C LEU A 36 -20.06 0.02 14.94
N GLY A 37 -20.64 0.70 13.94
CA GLY A 37 -21.73 0.17 13.14
C GLY A 37 -21.32 -1.05 12.29
N GLU A 38 -20.13 -1.01 11.69
CA GLU A 38 -19.60 -2.14 10.92
C GLU A 38 -19.26 -3.35 11.79
N ARG A 39 -18.71 -3.14 12.99
CA ARG A 39 -18.41 -4.23 13.92
C ARG A 39 -19.66 -5.06 14.27
N GLY A 40 -20.82 -4.42 14.40
CA GLY A 40 -22.10 -5.11 14.61
C GLY A 40 -22.66 -5.83 13.37
N ALA A 41 -22.21 -5.48 12.17
CA ALA A 41 -22.69 -6.02 10.90
C ALA A 41 -21.71 -6.99 10.20
N GLY A 42 -20.46 -7.07 10.67
CA GLY A 42 -19.43 -7.98 10.13
C GLY A 42 -19.47 -9.39 10.73
N GLN A 43 -19.89 -9.52 11.99
CA GLN A 43 -19.92 -10.79 12.74
C GLN A 43 -21.32 -11.42 12.78
N THR A 44 -22.07 -11.36 11.68
CA THR A 44 -23.43 -11.92 11.60
C THR A 44 -23.39 -13.41 11.22
N ALA A 45 -23.52 -14.29 12.21
CA ALA A 45 -23.83 -15.69 11.97
C ALA A 45 -25.27 -15.81 11.39
N THR A 46 -25.45 -16.62 10.35
CA THR A 46 -26.75 -16.84 9.71
C THR A 46 -27.04 -18.34 9.61
N THR A 47 -28.04 -18.81 10.33
CA THR A 47 -28.48 -20.23 10.33
C THR A 47 -29.54 -20.48 9.26
N LEU A 48 -29.40 -21.60 8.55
CA LEU A 48 -30.19 -22.06 7.41
C LEU A 48 -30.53 -23.56 7.61
N GLY A 49 -31.55 -24.09 6.92
CA GLY A 49 -31.95 -25.50 7.06
C GLY A 49 -32.91 -25.76 8.23
N ASP A 50 -33.04 -27.03 8.64
CA ASP A 50 -34.00 -27.43 9.67
C ASP A 50 -33.44 -27.20 11.08
N THR A 51 -33.84 -26.09 11.69
CA THR A 51 -33.52 -25.73 13.08
C THR A 51 -34.54 -26.21 14.10
N GLN A 52 -35.67 -26.80 13.65
CA GLN A 52 -36.78 -27.19 14.52
C GLN A 52 -36.69 -28.66 14.94
N ASN A 53 -36.09 -29.51 14.10
CA ASN A 53 -35.86 -30.91 14.43
C ASN A 53 -34.79 -31.05 15.54
N PRO A 54 -35.06 -31.76 16.66
CA PRO A 54 -34.07 -32.01 17.70
C PRO A 54 -32.97 -32.99 17.27
N ASP A 55 -33.26 -33.87 16.31
CA ASP A 55 -32.43 -35.00 15.90
C ASP A 55 -31.80 -34.70 14.53
N ARG A 56 -30.82 -33.79 14.52
CA ARG A 56 -30.21 -33.21 13.32
C ARG A 56 -28.68 -33.14 13.41
N VAL A 57 -28.03 -32.82 12.30
CA VAL A 57 -26.62 -32.41 12.28
C VAL A 57 -26.54 -30.90 12.09
N ASP A 58 -26.04 -30.19 13.10
CA ASP A 58 -25.66 -28.78 12.96
C ASP A 58 -24.26 -28.68 12.34
N ILE A 59 -24.12 -27.86 11.31
CA ILE A 59 -22.88 -27.63 10.57
C ILE A 59 -22.54 -26.15 10.69
N GLU A 60 -21.40 -25.80 11.29
CA GLU A 60 -20.96 -24.41 11.43
C GLU A 60 -19.82 -24.12 10.44
N VAL A 61 -20.03 -23.16 9.54
CA VAL A 61 -19.12 -22.85 8.43
C VAL A 61 -18.49 -21.48 8.66
N TRP A 62 -17.24 -21.47 9.12
CA TRP A 62 -16.46 -20.27 9.41
C TRP A 62 -15.65 -19.86 8.19
N VAL A 63 -16.08 -18.83 7.46
CA VAL A 63 -15.32 -18.30 6.33
C VAL A 63 -14.10 -17.52 6.84
N GLN A 64 -12.91 -18.10 6.62
CA GLN A 64 -11.64 -17.57 7.08
C GLN A 64 -11.10 -16.47 6.15
N LYS A 65 -11.19 -16.68 4.83
CA LYS A 65 -10.64 -15.79 3.81
C LYS A 65 -11.35 -15.94 2.47
N VAL A 66 -11.64 -14.82 1.82
CA VAL A 66 -12.04 -14.74 0.41
C VAL A 66 -10.85 -14.26 -0.42
N ASP A 67 -10.31 -15.12 -1.28
CA ASP A 67 -9.23 -14.77 -2.20
C ASP A 67 -9.78 -14.52 -3.62
N ALA A 68 -9.95 -13.24 -3.94
CA ALA A 68 -10.40 -12.80 -5.25
C ALA A 68 -9.40 -13.11 -6.38
N ALA A 69 -8.10 -13.27 -6.08
CA ALA A 69 -7.05 -13.46 -7.08
C ALA A 69 -6.90 -14.92 -7.50
N THR A 70 -7.14 -15.88 -6.59
CA THR A 70 -7.27 -17.31 -6.95
C THR A 70 -8.71 -17.74 -7.24
N GLN A 71 -9.69 -16.85 -7.05
CA GLN A 71 -11.12 -17.13 -7.11
C GLN A 71 -11.56 -18.28 -6.15
N GLU A 72 -11.02 -18.28 -4.94
CA GLU A 72 -11.32 -19.28 -3.90
C GLU A 72 -11.80 -18.62 -2.60
N LEU A 73 -12.76 -19.26 -1.94
CA LEU A 73 -13.16 -19.00 -0.56
C LEU A 73 -12.64 -20.15 0.31
N ALA A 74 -11.85 -19.82 1.33
CA ALA A 74 -11.39 -20.76 2.35
C ALA A 74 -12.30 -20.67 3.58
N ALA A 75 -12.87 -21.80 3.99
CA ALA A 75 -13.71 -21.91 5.17
C ALA A 75 -13.35 -23.15 5.99
N GLN A 76 -13.63 -23.10 7.29
CA GLN A 76 -13.52 -24.25 8.19
C GLN A 76 -14.91 -24.69 8.62
N VAL A 77 -15.16 -26.00 8.55
CA VAL A 77 -16.43 -26.64 8.86
C VAL A 77 -16.30 -27.35 10.18
N PHE A 78 -17.11 -26.96 11.15
CA PHE A 78 -17.37 -27.70 12.38
C PHE A 78 -18.68 -28.47 12.24
N VAL A 79 -18.77 -29.64 12.85
CA VAL A 79 -19.94 -30.52 12.74
C VAL A 79 -20.35 -30.96 14.14
N HIS A 80 -21.64 -30.83 14.45
CA HIS A 80 -22.22 -31.04 15.76
C HIS A 80 -23.50 -31.87 15.62
N PRO A 81 -23.44 -33.22 15.78
CA PRO A 81 -24.64 -34.04 15.86
C PRO A 81 -25.46 -33.67 17.11
N MET A 82 -26.78 -33.66 16.99
CA MET A 82 -27.72 -33.25 18.04
C MET A 82 -28.71 -34.36 18.42
N GLY A 83 -29.33 -34.20 19.59
CA GLY A 83 -30.44 -35.05 20.04
C GLY A 83 -30.06 -36.53 20.15
N GLN A 84 -30.84 -37.39 19.51
CA GLN A 84 -30.66 -38.84 19.52
C GLN A 84 -29.35 -39.30 18.85
N LEU A 85 -28.66 -38.46 18.08
CA LEU A 85 -27.39 -38.78 17.42
C LEU A 85 -26.17 -38.77 18.36
N VAL A 86 -26.27 -38.15 19.55
CA VAL A 86 -25.17 -38.06 20.55
C VAL A 86 -25.42 -38.88 21.80
N ASP A 87 -24.34 -39.40 22.40
CA ASP A 87 -24.35 -40.05 23.71
C ASP A 87 -24.29 -39.06 24.89
N GLU A 88 -24.29 -39.58 26.12
CA GLU A 88 -24.22 -38.78 27.35
C GLU A 88 -22.90 -37.99 27.50
N SER A 89 -21.87 -38.32 26.71
CA SER A 89 -20.60 -37.59 26.64
C SER A 89 -20.54 -36.58 25.48
N GLY A 90 -21.61 -36.43 24.71
CA GLY A 90 -21.68 -35.56 23.53
C GLY A 90 -20.95 -36.12 22.29
N LEU A 91 -20.59 -37.41 22.29
CA LEU A 91 -19.94 -38.08 21.16
C LEU A 91 -20.97 -38.76 20.25
N PRO A 92 -20.66 -39.01 18.97
CA PRO A 92 -21.60 -39.66 18.06
C PRO A 92 -21.94 -41.09 18.52
N LYS A 93 -23.22 -41.44 18.61
CA LYS A 93 -23.67 -42.82 18.90
C LYS A 93 -23.42 -43.79 17.75
N GLN A 94 -23.41 -43.28 16.51
CA GLN A 94 -23.27 -44.05 15.30
C GLN A 94 -22.31 -43.39 14.30
N ASP A 95 -21.80 -44.18 13.37
CA ASP A 95 -21.05 -43.68 12.23
C ASP A 95 -21.97 -42.83 11.34
N PHE A 96 -21.53 -41.62 10.99
CA PHE A 96 -22.23 -40.75 10.06
C PHE A 96 -21.23 -39.97 9.21
N THR A 97 -21.69 -39.53 8.05
CA THR A 97 -20.89 -38.86 7.03
C THR A 97 -21.54 -37.55 6.64
N VAL A 98 -20.77 -36.47 6.57
CA VAL A 98 -21.19 -35.17 6.02
C VAL A 98 -20.47 -34.96 4.70
N SER A 99 -21.20 -34.67 3.62
CA SER A 99 -20.61 -34.29 2.33
C SER A 99 -20.71 -32.78 2.15
N ALA A 100 -19.66 -32.16 1.61
CA ALA A 100 -19.63 -30.74 1.30
C ALA A 100 -19.43 -30.50 -0.21
N LEU A 101 -20.23 -29.59 -0.78
CA LEU A 101 -20.05 -29.08 -2.14
C LEU A 101 -18.89 -28.07 -2.14
N ALA A 102 -17.70 -28.57 -2.45
CA ALA A 102 -16.44 -27.83 -2.51
C ALA A 102 -15.71 -28.13 -3.82
N THR A 103 -14.61 -27.40 -4.12
CA THR A 103 -13.76 -27.63 -5.32
C THR A 103 -13.18 -29.05 -5.38
N LYS A 104 -13.18 -29.74 -4.24
CA LYS A 104 -12.84 -31.15 -4.07
C LYS A 104 -13.96 -31.82 -3.28
N GLY A 105 -14.30 -33.07 -3.60
CA GLY A 105 -15.34 -33.83 -2.90
C GLY A 105 -14.88 -34.29 -1.51
N ASP A 106 -14.77 -33.35 -0.58
CA ASP A 106 -14.28 -33.60 0.77
C ASP A 106 -15.42 -34.14 1.66
N THR A 107 -15.53 -35.46 1.66
CA THR A 107 -16.49 -36.25 2.45
C THR A 107 -15.98 -36.49 3.87
N LEU A 108 -16.59 -35.82 4.85
CA LEU A 108 -16.20 -35.85 6.26
C LEU A 108 -16.85 -37.04 6.96
N SER A 109 -16.07 -38.11 7.19
CA SER A 109 -16.55 -39.35 7.81
C SER A 109 -16.25 -39.37 9.32
N PHE A 110 -17.29 -39.41 10.15
CA PHE A 110 -17.18 -39.45 11.60
C PHE A 110 -17.54 -40.85 12.14
N LYS A 111 -16.91 -41.22 13.26
CA LYS A 111 -17.02 -42.55 13.86
C LYS A 111 -17.67 -42.51 15.23
N ALA A 112 -18.46 -43.53 15.53
CA ALA A 112 -19.08 -43.69 16.83
C ALA A 112 -18.05 -43.61 17.98
N GLY A 113 -18.36 -42.88 19.05
CA GLY A 113 -17.50 -42.69 20.21
C GLY A 113 -16.19 -41.92 19.94
N LYS A 114 -16.07 -41.17 18.84
CA LYS A 114 -14.91 -40.31 18.56
C LYS A 114 -15.29 -38.83 18.49
N THR A 115 -14.36 -37.98 18.91
CA THR A 115 -14.49 -36.52 18.79
C THR A 115 -14.62 -36.10 17.33
N VAL A 116 -15.61 -35.27 17.03
CA VAL A 116 -15.78 -34.68 15.71
C VAL A 116 -14.73 -33.57 15.51
N SER A 117 -13.91 -33.72 14.46
CA SER A 117 -12.86 -32.75 14.11
C SER A 117 -13.36 -31.72 13.10
N ALA A 118 -12.92 -30.48 13.24
CA ALA A 118 -13.08 -29.47 12.19
C ALA A 118 -12.35 -29.86 10.90
N ALA A 119 -12.84 -29.40 9.75
CA ALA A 119 -12.23 -29.66 8.45
C ALA A 119 -12.17 -28.37 7.60
N ASP A 120 -11.04 -28.14 6.94
CA ASP A 120 -10.86 -26.99 6.05
C ASP A 120 -11.35 -27.33 4.64
N ILE A 121 -12.25 -26.51 4.09
CA ILE A 121 -12.80 -26.64 2.73
C ILE A 121 -12.43 -25.44 1.86
N LYS A 122 -12.40 -25.67 0.55
CA LYS A 122 -12.28 -24.63 -0.48
C LYS A 122 -13.51 -24.61 -1.37
N VAL A 123 -14.20 -23.48 -1.41
CA VAL A 123 -15.38 -23.26 -2.26
C VAL A 123 -14.97 -22.31 -3.40
N PRO A 124 -15.28 -22.61 -4.67
CA PRO A 124 -14.90 -21.73 -5.77
C PRO A 124 -15.78 -20.47 -5.77
N LEU A 125 -15.19 -19.33 -6.08
CA LEU A 125 -15.92 -18.08 -6.30
C LEU A 125 -16.49 -18.07 -7.73
N SER A 126 -17.81 -17.90 -7.84
CA SER A 126 -18.53 -17.76 -9.09
C SER A 126 -18.97 -16.30 -9.31
N GLU A 127 -18.98 -15.86 -10.56
CA GLU A 127 -19.25 -14.46 -10.97
C GLU A 127 -18.27 -13.42 -10.37
N GLY A 128 -18.36 -12.17 -10.85
CA GLY A 128 -17.54 -11.06 -10.38
C GLY A 128 -16.21 -10.86 -11.11
N THR A 129 -15.78 -9.60 -11.21
CA THR A 129 -14.49 -9.22 -11.81
C THR A 129 -13.60 -8.57 -10.76
N ILE A 130 -12.39 -9.08 -10.57
CA ILE A 130 -11.45 -8.52 -9.57
C ILE A 130 -11.04 -7.07 -9.85
N THR A 131 -11.07 -6.64 -11.11
CA THR A 131 -10.82 -5.25 -11.50
C THR A 131 -11.91 -4.28 -11.06
N ASP A 132 -13.10 -4.75 -10.65
CA ASP A 132 -14.19 -3.87 -10.18
C ASP A 132 -13.93 -3.30 -8.77
N TYR A 133 -12.77 -3.63 -8.16
CA TYR A 133 -12.33 -3.14 -6.86
C TYR A 133 -12.37 -1.61 -6.75
N PRO A 134 -12.95 -1.02 -5.69
CA PRO A 134 -13.38 -1.66 -4.43
C PRO A 134 -14.88 -2.02 -4.36
N PHE A 135 -15.55 -2.12 -5.52
CA PHE A 135 -16.98 -2.40 -5.64
C PHE A 135 -17.27 -3.84 -6.09
N ASP A 136 -16.23 -4.66 -6.16
CA ASP A 136 -16.27 -6.05 -6.58
C ASP A 136 -17.16 -6.93 -5.67
N ARG A 137 -17.78 -7.92 -6.31
CA ARG A 137 -18.79 -8.82 -5.73
C ARG A 137 -18.65 -10.18 -6.36
N TYR A 138 -18.64 -11.22 -5.53
CA TYR A 138 -18.57 -12.62 -5.93
C TYR A 138 -19.75 -13.38 -5.33
N LYS A 139 -20.05 -14.55 -5.88
CA LYS A 139 -20.89 -15.57 -5.25
C LYS A 139 -20.04 -16.76 -4.84
N ALA A 140 -20.54 -17.52 -3.87
CA ALA A 140 -20.03 -18.83 -3.49
C ALA A 140 -21.25 -19.71 -3.22
N THR A 141 -21.35 -20.86 -3.91
CA THR A 141 -22.44 -21.81 -3.69
C THR A 141 -21.95 -22.92 -2.77
N PHE A 142 -22.58 -23.02 -1.61
CA PHE A 142 -22.36 -24.05 -0.62
C PHE A 142 -23.46 -25.10 -0.74
N GLY A 143 -23.15 -26.33 -0.36
CA GLY A 143 -24.09 -27.44 -0.30
C GLY A 143 -23.62 -28.45 0.74
N PHE A 144 -24.52 -28.90 1.59
CA PHE A 144 -24.24 -29.88 2.63
C PHE A 144 -25.33 -30.93 2.72
N ASP A 145 -24.94 -32.19 2.82
CA ASP A 145 -25.80 -33.33 3.17
C ASP A 145 -25.15 -34.14 4.29
N ALA A 146 -25.98 -34.86 5.06
CA ALA A 146 -25.52 -35.77 6.10
C ALA A 146 -26.23 -37.13 5.98
N THR A 147 -25.50 -38.22 6.19
CA THR A 147 -26.03 -39.59 6.07
C THR A 147 -25.51 -40.53 7.16
N ALA A 148 -26.42 -41.33 7.71
CA ALA A 148 -26.12 -42.50 8.52
C ALA A 148 -26.08 -43.75 7.62
N GLY A 149 -24.96 -43.96 6.93
CA GLY A 149 -24.72 -45.09 6.01
C GLY A 149 -25.50 -45.02 4.70
N LYS A 150 -26.84 -45.04 4.76
CA LYS A 150 -27.77 -44.81 3.64
C LYS A 150 -29.00 -43.98 4.01
N GLU A 151 -29.25 -43.77 5.29
CA GLU A 151 -30.37 -42.96 5.76
C GLU A 151 -29.94 -41.47 5.77
N PRO A 152 -30.69 -40.56 5.14
CA PRO A 152 -30.41 -39.13 5.20
C PRO A 152 -30.70 -38.61 6.62
N LEU A 153 -29.86 -37.68 7.09
CA LEU A 153 -30.05 -36.99 8.36
C LEU A 153 -30.47 -35.54 8.09
N PRO A 154 -31.38 -34.95 8.90
CA PRO A 154 -31.71 -33.53 8.82
C PRO A 154 -30.47 -32.66 9.06
N VAL A 155 -30.34 -31.58 8.28
CA VAL A 155 -29.18 -30.67 8.35
C VAL A 155 -29.61 -29.23 8.64
N SER A 156 -28.88 -28.59 9.55
CA SER A 156 -28.91 -27.15 9.80
C SER A 156 -27.49 -26.60 9.58
N VAL A 157 -27.37 -25.48 8.87
CA VAL A 157 -26.07 -24.88 8.52
C VAL A 157 -26.01 -23.43 9.00
N THR A 158 -25.05 -23.13 9.87
CA THR A 158 -24.76 -21.77 10.33
C THR A 158 -23.53 -21.23 9.62
N LEU A 159 -23.72 -20.24 8.74
CA LEU A 159 -22.62 -19.53 8.10
C LEU A 159 -22.14 -18.38 9.00
N ALA A 160 -20.87 -18.39 9.37
CA ALA A 160 -20.18 -17.31 10.07
C ALA A 160 -19.06 -16.74 9.20
N ASN A 161 -18.81 -15.43 9.30
CA ASN A 161 -17.74 -14.75 8.57
C ASN A 161 -16.71 -14.18 9.55
N ILE A 162 -15.44 -14.50 9.35
CA ILE A 162 -14.31 -13.88 10.10
C ILE A 162 -13.33 -13.12 9.18
N ASP A 163 -13.54 -13.12 7.86
CA ASP A 163 -12.84 -12.22 6.93
C ASP A 163 -13.22 -10.76 7.23
N SER A 164 -12.22 -9.88 7.32
CA SER A 164 -12.40 -8.44 7.61
C SER A 164 -12.39 -7.54 6.37
N PHE A 165 -11.94 -8.05 5.23
CA PHE A 165 -11.98 -7.37 3.93
C PHE A 165 -13.25 -7.67 3.15
N PHE A 166 -13.99 -8.71 3.55
CA PHE A 166 -15.28 -9.07 2.97
C PHE A 166 -16.43 -9.11 3.99
N LYS A 167 -17.63 -8.89 3.50
CA LYS A 167 -18.91 -9.17 4.16
C LYS A 167 -19.68 -10.16 3.30
N ILE A 168 -20.17 -11.22 3.92
CA ILE A 168 -20.81 -12.35 3.24
C ILE A 168 -22.25 -12.45 3.68
N LYS A 169 -23.17 -12.68 2.74
CA LYS A 169 -24.60 -12.83 3.01
C LYS A 169 -25.20 -13.98 2.21
N PRO A 170 -25.82 -15.00 2.84
CA PRO A 170 -26.72 -15.91 2.15
C PRO A 170 -27.82 -15.13 1.41
N SER A 171 -28.21 -15.60 0.23
CA SER A 171 -29.17 -14.90 -0.64
C SER A 171 -30.19 -15.84 -1.29
N GLU A 172 -29.80 -17.07 -1.62
CA GLU A 172 -30.67 -18.11 -2.16
C GLU A 172 -30.49 -19.38 -1.32
N VAL A 173 -31.57 -20.09 -0.99
CA VAL A 173 -31.54 -21.34 -0.20
C VAL A 173 -32.48 -22.35 -0.86
N GLY A 174 -32.01 -23.58 -1.05
CA GLY A 174 -32.77 -24.68 -1.63
C GLY A 174 -32.36 -26.04 -1.05
N GLY A 175 -33.32 -26.95 -0.97
CA GLY A 175 -33.17 -28.23 -0.27
C GLY A 175 -34.53 -28.76 0.21
N ASP A 176 -34.56 -29.99 0.73
CA ASP A 176 -35.77 -30.59 1.33
C ASP A 176 -35.71 -30.70 2.88
N GLY A 177 -34.58 -30.30 3.47
CA GLY A 177 -34.28 -30.43 4.91
C GLY A 177 -33.14 -31.42 5.22
N ASN A 178 -32.94 -32.43 4.36
CA ASN A 178 -31.81 -33.37 4.46
C ASN A 178 -30.57 -32.89 3.70
N VAL A 179 -30.80 -32.10 2.65
CA VAL A 179 -29.77 -31.37 1.90
C VAL A 179 -30.01 -29.88 2.07
N VAL A 180 -28.97 -29.11 2.35
CA VAL A 180 -29.01 -27.65 2.45
C VAL A 180 -28.00 -27.04 1.48
N THR A 181 -28.51 -26.49 0.38
CA THR A 181 -27.73 -25.77 -0.65
C THR A 181 -28.07 -24.29 -0.58
N PHE A 182 -27.06 -23.42 -0.59
CA PHE A 182 -27.27 -21.97 -0.59
C PHE A 182 -26.20 -21.20 -1.37
N THR A 183 -26.63 -20.14 -2.04
CA THR A 183 -25.72 -19.15 -2.63
C THR A 183 -25.47 -18.05 -1.61
N ALA A 184 -24.21 -17.81 -1.28
CA ALA A 184 -23.80 -16.65 -0.48
C ALA A 184 -23.08 -15.63 -1.38
N THR A 185 -23.43 -14.36 -1.22
CA THR A 185 -22.81 -13.24 -1.92
C THR A 185 -21.72 -12.62 -1.06
N ALA A 186 -20.49 -12.58 -1.56
CA ALA A 186 -19.35 -11.92 -0.93
C ALA A 186 -19.11 -10.54 -1.56
N ASN A 187 -19.09 -9.50 -0.73
CA ASN A 187 -18.78 -8.12 -1.10
C ASN A 187 -17.62 -7.60 -0.26
N ARG A 188 -16.88 -6.60 -0.75
CA ARG A 188 -15.93 -5.87 0.12
C ARG A 188 -16.61 -5.33 1.38
N SER A 189 -15.91 -5.41 2.51
CA SER A 189 -16.35 -4.80 3.78
C SER A 189 -16.50 -3.29 3.60
N THR A 190 -17.40 -2.69 4.37
CA THR A 190 -17.66 -1.24 4.30
C THR A 190 -16.41 -0.44 4.62
N GLY A 191 -15.59 -0.89 5.57
CA GLY A 191 -14.29 -0.32 5.89
C GLY A 191 -13.27 -0.43 4.75
N THR A 192 -13.20 -1.57 4.06
CA THR A 192 -12.34 -1.74 2.87
C THR A 192 -12.77 -0.81 1.74
N THR A 193 -14.08 -0.77 1.41
CA THR A 193 -14.61 0.14 0.39
C THR A 193 -14.38 1.61 0.77
N LEU A 194 -14.65 1.99 2.02
CA LEU A 194 -14.47 3.36 2.51
C LEU A 194 -13.00 3.78 2.50
N PHE A 195 -12.07 2.91 2.89
CA PHE A 195 -10.64 3.19 2.85
C PHE A 195 -10.14 3.38 1.41
N ALA A 196 -10.54 2.49 0.49
CA ALA A 196 -10.19 2.63 -0.91
C ALA A 196 -10.77 3.92 -1.55
N VAL A 197 -12.02 4.27 -1.21
CA VAL A 197 -12.64 5.55 -1.65
C VAL A 197 -11.94 6.76 -1.03
N PHE A 198 -11.56 6.70 0.26
CA PHE A 198 -10.77 7.74 0.91
C PHE A 198 -9.40 7.93 0.22
N VAL A 199 -8.70 6.83 -0.13
CA VAL A 199 -7.44 6.89 -0.88
C VAL A 199 -7.64 7.50 -2.27
N MET A 200 -8.70 7.12 -3.01
CA MET A 200 -9.03 7.75 -4.29
C MET A 200 -9.27 9.27 -4.15
N VAL A 201 -10.03 9.70 -3.16
CA VAL A 201 -10.28 11.13 -2.89
C VAL A 201 -9.00 11.86 -2.47
N LEU A 202 -8.12 11.21 -1.70
CA LEU A 202 -6.83 11.78 -1.28
C LEU A 202 -5.89 11.95 -2.48
N MET A 203 -5.80 10.98 -3.39
CA MET A 203 -5.08 11.10 -4.67
C MET A 203 -5.57 12.31 -5.48
N TRP A 204 -6.89 12.47 -5.62
CA TRP A 204 -7.48 13.63 -6.28
C TRP A 204 -7.12 14.95 -5.56
N GLY A 205 -7.14 14.99 -4.23
CA GLY A 205 -6.67 16.13 -3.44
C GLY A 205 -5.20 16.49 -3.70
N LEU A 206 -4.32 15.50 -3.89
CA LEU A 206 -2.92 15.71 -4.26
C LEU A 206 -2.76 16.26 -5.69
N SER A 207 -3.58 15.81 -6.66
CA SER A 207 -3.58 16.42 -8.00
C SER A 207 -4.02 17.89 -7.98
N VAL A 208 -5.04 18.24 -7.19
CA VAL A 208 -5.47 19.64 -7.03
C VAL A 208 -4.36 20.48 -6.40
N ALA A 209 -3.61 19.95 -5.42
CA ALA A 209 -2.46 20.64 -4.85
C ALA A 209 -1.33 20.87 -5.88
N ALA A 210 -1.06 19.90 -6.76
CA ALA A 210 -0.10 20.05 -7.86
C ALA A 210 -0.55 21.09 -8.89
N VAL A 211 -1.82 21.06 -9.32
CA VAL A 211 -2.40 22.04 -10.25
C VAL A 211 -2.34 23.45 -9.67
N LEU A 212 -2.63 23.62 -8.37
CA LEU A 212 -2.50 24.92 -7.69
C LEU A 212 -1.04 25.40 -7.61
N ALA A 213 -0.08 24.50 -7.34
CA ALA A 213 1.35 24.83 -7.38
C ALA A 213 1.82 25.26 -8.78
N ALA A 214 1.40 24.55 -9.83
CA ALA A 214 1.68 24.91 -11.21
C ALA A 214 1.04 26.26 -11.60
N TRP A 215 -0.22 26.48 -11.23
CA TRP A 215 -0.93 27.74 -11.44
C TRP A 215 -0.22 28.93 -10.77
N PHE A 216 0.10 28.82 -9.47
CA PHE A 216 0.79 29.90 -8.75
C PHE A 216 2.22 30.17 -9.22
N THR A 217 2.86 29.21 -9.91
CA THR A 217 4.19 29.39 -10.51
C THR A 217 4.09 30.09 -11.87
N THR A 218 3.23 29.56 -12.74
CA THR A 218 3.09 30.00 -14.14
C THR A 218 2.33 31.32 -14.27
N HIS A 219 1.17 31.45 -13.63
CA HIS A 219 0.26 32.59 -13.81
C HIS A 219 0.81 33.90 -13.22
N GLY A 220 1.75 33.82 -12.28
CA GLY A 220 2.44 34.98 -11.70
C GLY A 220 3.72 35.40 -12.43
N ARG A 221 4.07 34.79 -13.57
CA ARG A 221 5.38 34.93 -14.26
C ARG A 221 6.58 34.87 -13.29
N ARG A 222 6.49 34.03 -12.24
CA ARG A 222 7.44 34.02 -11.13
C ARG A 222 8.80 33.42 -11.49
N GLY A 223 8.88 32.70 -12.59
CA GLY A 223 10.04 31.91 -12.98
C GLY A 223 9.95 30.45 -12.54
N LEU A 224 11.06 29.73 -12.64
CA LEU A 224 11.13 28.33 -12.25
C LEU A 224 11.24 28.17 -10.73
N LEU A 225 10.10 28.00 -10.05
CA LEU A 225 10.07 27.74 -8.61
C LEU A 225 10.47 26.29 -8.29
N TRP A 226 11.76 26.05 -8.07
CA TRP A 226 12.32 24.75 -7.67
C TRP A 226 11.55 24.00 -6.56
N PRO A 227 11.02 24.64 -5.50
CA PRO A 227 10.21 23.94 -4.49
C PRO A 227 8.89 23.37 -5.05
N ALA A 228 8.26 24.01 -6.03
CA ALA A 228 7.05 23.51 -6.69
C ALA A 228 7.37 22.34 -7.62
N VAL A 229 8.47 22.42 -8.38
CA VAL A 229 9.00 21.33 -9.20
C VAL A 229 9.30 20.10 -8.33
N GLY A 230 10.00 20.29 -7.21
CA GLY A 230 10.30 19.23 -6.25
C GLY A 230 9.05 18.60 -5.62
N LEU A 231 8.06 19.42 -5.23
CA LEU A 231 6.78 18.93 -4.71
C LEU A 231 6.08 18.01 -5.72
N MET A 232 5.91 18.45 -6.96
CA MET A 232 5.20 17.65 -7.99
C MET A 232 5.97 16.37 -8.35
N ALA A 233 7.30 16.43 -8.43
CA ALA A 233 8.13 15.22 -8.62
C ALA A 233 7.99 14.24 -7.45
N THR A 234 7.95 14.73 -6.20
CA THR A 234 7.73 13.91 -5.00
C THR A 234 6.36 13.25 -5.00
N LEU A 235 5.32 13.97 -5.46
CA LEU A 235 3.96 13.42 -5.53
C LEU A 235 3.85 12.24 -6.50
N LEU A 236 4.51 12.28 -7.67
CA LEU A 236 4.53 11.15 -8.61
C LEU A 236 5.06 9.87 -7.94
N PHE A 237 6.20 9.95 -7.25
CA PHE A 237 6.76 8.81 -6.52
C PHE A 237 5.93 8.40 -5.29
N ALA A 238 5.22 9.33 -4.65
CA ALA A 238 4.38 9.04 -3.48
C ALA A 238 3.04 8.35 -3.82
N LEU A 239 2.53 8.51 -5.04
CA LEU A 239 1.27 7.89 -5.46
C LEU A 239 1.36 6.36 -5.55
N VAL A 240 2.50 5.78 -5.93
CA VAL A 240 2.64 4.32 -6.07
C VAL A 240 2.53 3.58 -4.72
N PRO A 241 3.25 3.98 -3.64
CA PRO A 241 3.01 3.44 -2.30
C PRO A 241 1.59 3.68 -1.80
N LEU A 242 0.99 4.84 -2.08
CA LEU A 242 -0.39 5.16 -1.68
C LEU A 242 -1.42 4.26 -2.37
N ARG A 243 -1.24 3.99 -3.67
CA ARG A 243 -2.06 3.04 -4.46
C ARG A 243 -1.95 1.63 -3.90
N ASN A 244 -0.74 1.20 -3.55
CA ASN A 244 -0.48 -0.15 -3.04
C ASN A 244 -0.81 -0.33 -1.55
N ALA A 245 -1.21 0.73 -0.84
CA ALA A 245 -1.63 0.67 0.56
C ALA A 245 -3.10 0.23 0.75
N VAL A 246 -3.87 0.01 -0.33
CA VAL A 246 -5.30 -0.34 -0.21
C VAL A 246 -5.52 -1.83 0.13
N PRO A 247 -6.47 -2.19 1.03
CA PRO A 247 -6.63 -3.55 1.51
C PRO A 247 -7.00 -4.55 0.41
N GLY A 248 -6.44 -5.76 0.48
CA GLY A 248 -6.70 -6.82 -0.49
C GLY A 248 -5.86 -6.77 -1.78
N ALA A 249 -4.88 -5.85 -1.88
CA ALA A 249 -3.86 -5.79 -2.93
C ALA A 249 -4.40 -5.97 -4.37
N PRO A 250 -5.32 -5.08 -4.83
CA PRO A 250 -6.00 -5.23 -6.11
C PRO A 250 -5.03 -5.22 -7.32
N PRO A 251 -5.31 -6.01 -8.36
CA PRO A 251 -4.48 -6.09 -9.56
C PRO A 251 -4.44 -4.76 -10.30
N ILE A 252 -3.39 -4.57 -11.10
CA ILE A 252 -3.22 -3.36 -11.93
C ILE A 252 -4.31 -3.34 -13.01
N GLY A 253 -4.95 -2.19 -13.19
CA GLY A 253 -6.11 -2.03 -14.08
C GLY A 253 -7.45 -2.16 -13.36
N SER A 254 -7.48 -1.98 -12.04
CA SER A 254 -8.73 -1.94 -11.27
C SER A 254 -9.44 -0.57 -11.41
N VAL A 255 -10.70 -0.46 -10.99
CA VAL A 255 -11.47 0.81 -11.02
C VAL A 255 -10.76 1.93 -10.25
N ILE A 256 -10.10 1.61 -9.13
CA ILE A 256 -9.20 2.56 -8.43
C ILE A 256 -8.08 3.12 -9.31
N ASP A 257 -7.55 2.32 -10.24
CA ASP A 257 -6.46 2.75 -11.10
C ASP A 257 -6.96 3.70 -12.21
N PHE A 258 -8.06 3.32 -12.86
CA PHE A 258 -8.68 4.09 -13.93
C PHE A 258 -9.38 5.37 -13.46
N CYS A 259 -10.04 5.37 -12.29
CA CYS A 259 -10.80 6.52 -11.78
C CYS A 259 -9.99 7.46 -10.88
N ALA A 260 -8.83 7.04 -10.38
CA ALA A 260 -7.94 7.89 -9.59
C ALA A 260 -6.49 7.81 -10.07
N PHE A 261 -5.78 6.71 -9.84
CA PHE A 261 -4.31 6.66 -9.92
C PHE A 261 -3.76 7.20 -11.26
N PHE A 262 -4.16 6.64 -12.41
CA PHE A 262 -3.64 7.05 -13.71
C PHE A 262 -4.00 8.50 -14.07
N ILE A 263 -5.24 8.94 -13.80
CA ILE A 263 -5.67 10.31 -14.12
C ILE A 263 -4.93 11.32 -13.25
N VAL A 264 -4.79 11.04 -11.95
CA VAL A 264 -4.05 11.86 -10.99
C VAL A 264 -2.57 11.92 -11.37
N GLU A 265 -1.93 10.80 -11.70
CA GLU A 265 -0.54 10.74 -12.15
C GLU A 265 -0.32 11.58 -13.41
N CYS A 266 -1.18 11.44 -14.43
CA CYS A 266 -1.14 12.27 -15.63
C CYS A 266 -1.33 13.77 -15.33
N VAL A 267 -2.26 14.15 -14.46
CA VAL A 267 -2.49 15.55 -14.08
C VAL A 267 -1.28 16.15 -13.35
N ILE A 268 -0.63 15.40 -12.47
CA ILE A 268 0.59 15.85 -11.79
C ILE A 268 1.78 15.95 -12.76
N ALA A 269 1.94 14.98 -13.66
CA ALA A 269 2.97 15.00 -14.70
C ALA A 269 2.80 16.20 -15.66
N ILE A 270 1.57 16.47 -16.12
CA ILE A 270 1.25 17.64 -16.96
C ILE A 270 1.51 18.95 -16.18
N SER A 271 1.15 19.01 -14.90
CA SER A 271 1.42 20.17 -14.02
C SER A 271 2.92 20.45 -13.88
N LEU A 272 3.72 19.40 -13.68
CA LEU A 272 5.18 19.45 -13.59
C LEU A 272 5.81 19.92 -14.92
N ILE A 273 5.48 19.26 -16.03
CA ILE A 273 5.99 19.59 -17.38
C ILE A 273 5.63 21.03 -17.76
N SER A 274 4.37 21.44 -17.54
CA SER A 274 3.91 22.80 -17.82
C SER A 274 4.68 23.84 -17.00
N THR A 275 4.93 23.55 -15.71
CA THR A 275 5.69 24.44 -14.83
C THR A 275 7.15 24.58 -15.26
N VAL A 276 7.80 23.49 -15.68
CA VAL A 276 9.18 23.53 -16.18
C VAL A 276 9.27 24.31 -17.50
N LEU A 277 8.42 24.00 -18.49
CA LEU A 277 8.46 24.62 -19.82
C LEU A 277 8.10 26.11 -19.79
N LEU A 278 7.05 26.49 -19.04
CA LEU A 278 6.65 27.88 -18.90
C LEU A 278 7.59 28.65 -17.98
N GLY A 279 8.08 28.03 -16.89
CA GLY A 279 9.06 28.63 -15.98
C GLY A 279 10.37 28.96 -16.69
N TYR A 280 10.90 28.04 -17.50
CA TYR A 280 12.12 28.26 -18.29
C TYR A 280 11.95 29.38 -19.33
N ARG A 281 10.83 29.40 -20.08
CA ARG A 281 10.53 30.49 -21.03
C ARG A 281 10.40 31.85 -20.36
N VAL A 282 9.81 31.89 -19.16
CA VAL A 282 9.70 33.12 -18.37
C VAL A 282 11.07 33.60 -17.89
N GLU A 283 11.96 32.71 -17.46
CA GLU A 283 13.30 33.11 -17.01
C GLU A 283 14.16 33.65 -18.15
N GLY A 284 14.22 32.95 -19.29
CA GLY A 284 14.94 33.44 -20.47
C GLY A 284 14.37 34.75 -21.05
N SER A 285 13.08 35.05 -20.80
CA SER A 285 12.51 36.37 -21.13
C SER A 285 13.08 37.47 -20.23
N LYS A 286 13.20 37.22 -18.92
CA LYS A 286 13.78 38.18 -17.96
C LYS A 286 15.27 38.40 -18.21
N GLU A 287 16.01 37.37 -18.62
CA GLU A 287 17.44 37.48 -18.95
C GLU A 287 17.65 38.46 -20.11
N VAL A 288 16.83 38.35 -21.17
CA VAL A 288 16.85 39.29 -22.31
C VAL A 288 16.36 40.69 -21.92
N GLU A 289 15.31 40.81 -21.11
CA GLU A 289 14.83 42.10 -20.58
C GLU A 289 15.92 42.79 -19.72
N ALA A 290 16.64 42.03 -18.89
CA ALA A 290 17.71 42.54 -18.02
C ALA A 290 19.01 42.88 -18.77
N GLU A 291 19.32 42.20 -19.87
CA GLU A 291 20.44 42.58 -20.75
C GLU A 291 20.12 43.85 -21.55
N ALA A 292 18.85 44.06 -21.94
CA ALA A 292 18.39 45.27 -22.62
C ALA A 292 18.28 46.51 -21.70
N GLU A 293 18.04 46.35 -20.39
CA GLU A 293 18.04 47.45 -19.41
C GLU A 293 19.43 47.83 -18.88
N GLN A 294 20.51 47.09 -19.21
CA GLN A 294 21.86 47.51 -18.81
C GLN A 294 22.25 48.82 -19.52
N PRO A 295 22.52 49.91 -18.78
CA PRO A 295 22.92 51.16 -19.41
C PRO A 295 24.29 50.98 -20.08
N THR A 296 24.37 51.28 -21.37
CA THR A 296 25.64 51.29 -22.10
C THR A 296 26.61 52.24 -21.39
N THR A 297 27.64 51.69 -20.74
CA THR A 297 28.73 52.47 -20.13
C THR A 297 29.24 53.46 -21.18
N PRO A 298 29.17 54.78 -20.92
CA PRO A 298 29.60 55.77 -21.90
C PRO A 298 31.08 55.55 -22.21
N GLU A 299 31.39 55.45 -23.51
CA GLU A 299 32.75 55.27 -24.02
C GLU A 299 33.68 56.32 -23.38
N PRO A 300 34.85 55.92 -22.83
CA PRO A 300 35.71 56.84 -22.10
C PRO A 300 36.18 57.95 -23.04
N GLN A 301 35.65 59.16 -22.84
CA GLN A 301 35.90 60.31 -23.69
C GLN A 301 37.40 60.53 -23.85
N GLN A 302 37.90 60.34 -25.08
CA GLN A 302 39.30 60.61 -25.40
C GLN A 302 39.54 62.12 -25.21
N GLY A 303 40.33 62.45 -24.19
CA GLY A 303 40.76 63.82 -23.94
C GLY A 303 41.54 64.39 -25.15
N PRO A 304 41.52 65.71 -25.36
CA PRO A 304 42.18 66.33 -26.50
C PRO A 304 43.70 66.01 -26.50
N PRO A 305 44.32 65.86 -27.69
CA PRO A 305 45.68 65.34 -27.80
C PRO A 305 46.70 66.23 -27.11
N THR A 306 47.46 65.65 -26.18
CA THR A 306 48.57 66.29 -25.49
C THR A 306 49.73 66.53 -26.47
N LEU A 307 49.98 67.79 -26.80
CA LEU A 307 51.15 68.20 -27.59
C LEU A 307 52.45 67.92 -26.82
N HIS A 308 53.43 67.33 -27.51
CA HIS A 308 54.78 67.11 -26.96
C HIS A 308 55.48 68.44 -26.65
N GLY A 309 56.03 68.59 -25.44
CA GLY A 309 56.87 69.73 -25.08
C GLY A 309 57.63 69.57 -23.77
N PHE A 310 58.95 69.77 -23.83
CA PHE A 310 59.91 70.00 -22.74
C PHE A 310 60.07 68.96 -21.62
N SER A 311 61.25 68.32 -21.61
CA SER A 311 61.90 67.76 -20.42
C SER A 311 63.05 68.68 -19.95
N PRO A 312 63.13 69.06 -18.67
CA PRO A 312 64.35 69.58 -18.04
C PRO A 312 65.23 68.45 -17.43
N PRO A 313 66.51 68.70 -17.08
CA PRO A 313 67.51 67.64 -16.82
C PRO A 313 67.78 67.28 -15.33
N HIS A 314 68.60 66.24 -15.13
CA HIS A 314 69.02 65.63 -13.85
C HIS A 314 69.87 66.52 -12.91
N SER A 315 69.87 66.18 -11.61
CA SER A 315 71.07 66.17 -10.73
C SER A 315 70.88 65.27 -9.48
N PRO A 316 71.94 64.77 -8.81
CA PRO A 316 71.90 63.47 -8.10
C PRO A 316 72.32 63.50 -6.59
N PRO A 317 73.17 62.61 -5.99
CA PRO A 317 72.67 61.68 -4.96
C PRO A 317 73.43 61.60 -3.61
N TYR A 318 72.73 61.12 -2.57
CA TYR A 318 73.26 60.59 -1.29
C TYR A 318 72.29 59.48 -0.78
N GLY A 319 72.65 58.47 0.02
CA GLY A 319 73.94 58.03 0.57
C GLY A 319 73.72 56.94 1.65
N LEU A 320 74.20 55.72 1.43
CA LEU A 320 74.06 54.53 2.32
C LEU A 320 75.13 54.52 3.44
N PRO A 321 75.02 53.74 4.56
CA PRO A 321 74.60 52.32 4.70
C PRO A 321 73.46 52.13 5.77
N ALA A 322 73.13 50.97 6.41
CA ALA A 322 73.80 49.67 6.58
C ALA A 322 72.85 48.45 6.77
N GLN A 323 73.18 47.52 7.69
CA GLN A 323 72.72 46.12 7.81
C GLN A 323 73.08 45.57 9.22
N PRO A 324 72.78 44.30 9.63
CA PRO A 324 71.98 43.21 9.03
C PRO A 324 70.84 42.76 10.01
N ALA A 325 70.36 41.53 10.25
CA ALA A 325 70.51 40.15 9.71
C ALA A 325 69.30 39.26 10.09
N ALA A 326 68.84 38.39 9.17
CA ALA A 326 68.17 37.07 9.39
C ALA A 326 66.85 37.01 10.23
N VAL A 327 65.93 36.03 10.15
CA VAL A 327 65.72 34.77 9.40
C VAL A 327 64.24 34.79 8.93
N GLY A 328 63.74 34.17 7.85
CA GLY A 328 64.29 33.28 6.81
C GLY A 328 63.14 32.82 5.88
N GLN A 329 63.21 31.64 5.26
CA GLN A 329 62.17 31.09 4.38
C GLN A 329 62.16 29.54 4.35
N THR A 330 60.99 28.94 4.08
CA THR A 330 60.82 27.89 3.04
C THR A 330 59.34 27.71 2.62
N MET A 331 59.15 27.38 1.34
CA MET A 331 57.89 26.95 0.68
C MET A 331 58.09 25.47 0.22
N PRO A 332 57.35 24.86 -0.74
CA PRO A 332 56.02 25.12 -1.33
C PRO A 332 55.10 23.85 -1.44
N GLY A 333 53.88 24.01 -2.00
CA GLY A 333 53.49 23.16 -3.14
C GLY A 333 52.33 22.15 -3.03
N HIS A 334 51.37 22.30 -3.96
CA HIS A 334 50.58 21.28 -4.68
C HIS A 334 49.60 20.31 -3.97
N TYR A 335 48.35 20.33 -4.46
CA TYR A 335 47.40 19.19 -4.47
C TYR A 335 47.79 18.16 -5.55
N PRO A 336 47.41 16.87 -5.41
CA PRO A 336 46.20 16.41 -6.13
C PRO A 336 45.33 15.34 -5.43
N GLN A 337 44.21 15.06 -6.09
CA GLN A 337 43.24 13.94 -6.02
C GLN A 337 43.64 12.63 -5.29
N ASN A 338 42.62 11.96 -4.72
CA ASN A 338 42.48 10.49 -4.80
C ASN A 338 41.02 10.03 -4.64
N LEU A 339 40.66 8.93 -5.32
CA LEU A 339 39.42 8.16 -5.10
C LEU A 339 39.76 6.88 -4.27
N PRO A 340 38.77 6.10 -3.78
CA PRO A 340 38.98 5.19 -2.65
C PRO A 340 39.53 3.81 -3.03
N HIS A 341 40.13 3.13 -2.04
CA HIS A 341 40.06 1.68 -1.95
C HIS A 341 40.26 1.14 -0.52
N ARG A 342 39.78 -0.10 -0.34
CA ARG A 342 40.09 -1.09 0.71
C ARG A 342 39.24 -1.06 2.00
N VAL A 343 38.35 -2.04 2.07
CA VAL A 343 37.80 -2.61 3.30
C VAL A 343 38.82 -3.62 3.84
N ASP A 344 39.12 -3.63 5.13
CA ASP A 344 39.87 -4.70 5.80
C ASP A 344 38.94 -5.46 6.80
N PRO A 345 38.84 -6.81 6.71
CA PRO A 345 37.91 -7.59 7.54
C PRO A 345 38.60 -8.27 8.74
N ALA A 346 38.45 -7.72 9.96
CA ALA A 346 39.01 -8.37 11.16
C ALA A 346 38.29 -8.02 12.50
N ARG A 347 37.08 -8.55 12.73
CA ARG A 347 36.63 -8.90 14.09
C ARG A 347 35.59 -10.01 14.07
N ALA A 348 35.79 -11.04 14.89
CA ALA A 348 34.95 -12.24 14.91
C ALA A 348 33.82 -12.15 15.95
N ASP A 349 32.70 -12.82 15.64
CA ASP A 349 31.60 -13.15 16.56
C ASP A 349 31.38 -14.69 16.48
N PRO A 350 31.58 -15.45 17.58
CA PRO A 350 31.54 -16.90 17.57
C PRO A 350 30.14 -17.46 17.85
N SER A 351 29.21 -17.34 16.90
CA SER A 351 27.81 -17.76 17.10
C SER A 351 27.13 -18.43 15.88
N ARG A 352 27.79 -19.42 15.26
CA ARG A 352 27.10 -20.37 14.35
C ARG A 352 27.65 -21.80 14.44
N ALA A 353 26.75 -22.77 14.59
CA ALA A 353 27.09 -24.17 14.77
C ALA A 353 27.46 -24.87 13.44
N ASP A 354 28.28 -25.92 13.56
CA ASP A 354 28.72 -26.81 12.47
C ASP A 354 27.57 -27.69 11.95
N LEU A 355 27.42 -27.74 10.62
CA LEU A 355 26.60 -28.70 9.89
C LEU A 355 27.28 -29.09 8.56
N SER A 356 28.50 -29.64 8.62
CA SER A 356 29.16 -30.26 7.45
C SER A 356 29.76 -31.64 7.74
N ARG A 357 28.92 -32.69 7.77
CA ARG A 357 29.39 -34.08 7.65
C ARG A 357 28.37 -35.08 7.10
N VAL A 358 28.35 -35.23 5.76
CA VAL A 358 27.86 -36.44 5.08
C VAL A 358 28.78 -36.69 3.87
N ASP A 359 29.50 -37.81 3.87
CA ASP A 359 30.35 -38.23 2.76
C ASP A 359 29.52 -38.98 1.68
N PRO A 360 29.85 -38.85 0.38
CA PRO A 360 29.15 -39.58 -0.69
C PRO A 360 29.71 -41.00 -0.90
N ALA A 361 28.83 -41.98 -1.07
CA ALA A 361 29.18 -43.35 -1.45
C ALA A 361 28.39 -43.80 -2.69
N TRP A 362 29.03 -44.60 -3.55
CA TRP A 362 28.48 -45.10 -4.83
C TRP A 362 28.89 -46.57 -5.04
N GLY A 363 28.01 -47.34 -5.71
CA GLY A 363 28.18 -48.79 -5.97
C GLY A 363 27.48 -49.67 -4.91
N ASP A 364 26.90 -50.83 -5.23
CA ASP A 364 26.91 -51.59 -6.49
C ASP A 364 25.57 -52.37 -6.69
N PRO A 365 25.03 -52.58 -7.92
CA PRO A 365 23.71 -53.21 -8.12
C PRO A 365 23.70 -54.50 -8.97
N SER A 366 23.16 -55.61 -8.46
CA SER A 366 22.67 -56.80 -9.23
C SER A 366 22.11 -57.92 -8.30
N PRO A 367 21.45 -58.98 -8.79
CA PRO A 367 20.58 -59.15 -9.98
C PRO A 367 19.23 -59.86 -9.63
N THR A 368 18.49 -60.32 -10.66
CA THR A 368 17.26 -61.17 -10.64
C THR A 368 15.96 -60.46 -10.23
N GLU A 369 14.78 -60.84 -10.74
CA GLU A 369 14.43 -61.98 -11.62
C GLU A 369 14.00 -61.56 -13.05
N ARG A 370 13.92 -62.55 -13.96
CA ARG A 370 13.25 -62.43 -15.27
C ARG A 370 12.20 -63.54 -15.40
N MET A 371 11.01 -63.21 -15.89
CA MET A 371 9.97 -64.19 -16.24
C MET A 371 9.52 -64.00 -17.71
N PRO A 372 9.76 -64.99 -18.59
CA PRO A 372 9.31 -65.00 -19.99
C PRO A 372 8.15 -66.04 -20.18
N PRO A 373 7.55 -66.24 -21.37
CA PRO A 373 6.14 -65.83 -21.52
C PRO A 373 5.19 -66.94 -22.03
N ARG A 374 3.91 -66.59 -22.15
CA ARG A 374 2.95 -67.16 -23.11
C ARG A 374 2.06 -66.05 -23.67
#